data_AF-A0A482ZAZ1-F1
#
_entry.id   AF-A0A482ZAZ1-F1
#
_cell.length_a   1.000
_cell.length_b   1.000
_cell.length_c   1.000
_cell.angle_alpha   90.00
_cell.angle_beta   90.00
_cell.angle_gamma   90.00
#
_symmetry.space_group_name_H-M   'P 1'
#
loop_
_entity.id
_entity.type
_entity.pdbx_description
1 polymer ?
#
loop_
_entity_poly.entity_id
_entity_poly.type
_entity_poly.pdbx_seq_one_letter_code
_entity_poly.pdbx_strand_id
1 'polypeptide(L)'
;MNKKMICINQQTGVFCDSFVGNDTGILFASFWGRNTSLQQFLARMELPPHEGGINELTFEVSEGNLQTFFLQDTKNMQKLSGRVPGTIYGKDLSHIFIYDKSTVKIDYSNYKAT
;
A
#
# COMPACT_ATOMS: atom_id res chain seq x y z
N MET A 1 -23.59 2.01 0.29
CA MET A 1 -22.74 0.93 -0.24
C MET A 1 -21.63 0.68 0.78
N ASN A 2 -21.65 -0.46 1.49
CA ASN A 2 -20.71 -0.71 2.58
C ASN A 2 -19.37 -1.19 1.96
N LYS A 3 -18.39 -0.29 1.80
CA LYS A 3 -17.11 -0.62 1.16
C LYS A 3 -16.25 -1.37 2.17
N LYS A 4 -16.08 -2.68 1.97
CA LYS A 4 -15.21 -3.53 2.80
C LYS A 4 -13.75 -3.15 2.53
N MET A 5 -12.97 -3.07 3.60
CA MET A 5 -11.52 -2.89 3.50
C MET A 5 -10.87 -4.18 3.00
N ILE A 6 -9.89 -4.05 2.12
CA ILE A 6 -9.13 -5.14 1.50
C ILE A 6 -8.03 -5.57 2.48
N CYS A 7 -7.94 -6.87 2.76
CA CYS A 7 -6.86 -7.41 3.59
C CYS A 7 -5.60 -7.64 2.74
N ILE A 8 -4.42 -7.44 3.34
CA ILE A 8 -3.16 -7.91 2.77
C ILE A 8 -2.64 -9.12 3.54
N ASN A 9 -2.28 -10.18 2.82
CA ASN A 9 -1.89 -11.45 3.45
C ASN A 9 -0.58 -11.33 4.24
N GLN A 10 0.31 -10.43 3.81
CA GLN A 10 1.65 -10.32 4.36
C GLN A 10 1.69 -9.65 5.73
N GLN A 11 0.68 -8.86 6.12
CA GLN A 11 0.71 -8.13 7.39
C GLN A 11 -0.66 -8.02 8.05
N THR A 12 -0.80 -8.70 9.19
CA THR A 12 -1.98 -8.61 10.04
C THR A 12 -2.17 -7.21 10.61
N GLY A 13 -3.42 -6.74 10.64
CA GLY A 13 -3.78 -5.44 11.20
C GLY A 13 -3.43 -4.25 10.30
N VAL A 14 -3.06 -4.51 9.04
CA VAL A 14 -2.96 -3.52 7.97
C VAL A 14 -4.01 -3.84 6.92
N PHE A 15 -4.76 -2.82 6.52
CA PHE A 15 -5.88 -2.92 5.60
C PHE A 15 -5.69 -1.92 4.47
N CYS A 16 -6.14 -2.25 3.28
CA CYS A 16 -6.08 -1.40 2.10
C CYS A 16 -7.49 -0.94 1.72
N ASP A 17 -7.71 0.33 1.40
CA ASP A 17 -9.01 0.81 0.89
C ASP A 17 -9.03 0.98 -0.65
N SER A 18 -7.84 1.11 -1.24
CA SER A 18 -7.61 1.39 -2.65
C SER A 18 -6.16 1.13 -3.01
N PHE A 19 -5.96 0.53 -4.18
CA PHE A 19 -4.66 0.36 -4.79
C PHE A 19 -4.78 0.46 -6.31
N VAL A 20 -3.69 0.83 -6.96
CA VAL A 20 -3.51 0.86 -8.41
C VAL A 20 -2.14 0.26 -8.68
N GLY A 21 -2.07 -0.68 -9.61
CA GLY A 21 -0.83 -1.29 -10.05
C GLY A 21 -0.92 -1.73 -11.49
N ASN A 22 0.23 -2.08 -12.05
CA ASN A 22 0.39 -2.61 -13.39
C ASN A 22 1.31 -3.85 -13.33
N ASP A 23 1.77 -4.32 -14.48
CA ASP A 23 2.66 -5.48 -14.58
C ASP A 23 4.02 -5.30 -13.89
N THR A 24 4.43 -4.04 -13.64
CA THR A 24 5.69 -3.72 -12.97
C THR A 24 5.56 -3.64 -11.44
N GLY A 25 4.36 -3.50 -10.91
CA GLY A 25 4.11 -3.44 -9.47
C GLY A 25 3.04 -2.43 -9.06
N ILE A 26 3.08 -2.03 -7.80
CA ILE A 26 2.15 -1.05 -7.22
C ILE A 26 2.58 0.36 -7.60
N LEU A 27 1.68 1.11 -8.23
CA LEU A 27 1.85 2.53 -8.54
C LEU A 27 1.34 3.40 -7.39
N PHE A 28 0.26 2.98 -6.74
CA PHE A 28 -0.33 3.67 -5.60
C PHE A 28 -1.07 2.66 -4.71
N ALA A 29 -0.99 2.81 -3.40
CA ALA A 29 -1.83 2.10 -2.45
C ALA A 29 -2.05 2.93 -1.18
N SER A 30 -3.24 2.77 -0.62
CA SER A 30 -3.69 3.46 0.58
C SER A 30 -3.97 2.44 1.68
N PHE A 31 -3.25 2.58 2.79
CA PHE A 31 -3.22 1.62 3.88
C PHE A 31 -3.65 2.25 5.20
N TRP A 32 -4.43 1.49 5.96
CA TRP A 32 -4.95 1.84 7.27
C TRP A 32 -4.53 0.79 8.29
N GLY A 33 -4.28 1.21 9.53
CA GLY A 33 -3.96 0.30 10.61
C GLY A 33 -3.57 1.05 11.88
N ARG A 34 -3.22 0.28 12.92
CA ARG A 34 -2.57 0.88 14.09
C ARG A 34 -1.16 1.32 13.72
N ASN A 35 -0.68 2.41 14.33
CA ASN A 35 0.66 2.92 14.06
C ASN A 35 1.75 1.84 14.17
N THR A 36 1.70 0.97 15.17
CA THR A 36 2.68 -0.11 15.33
C THR A 36 2.64 -1.14 14.20
N SER A 37 1.46 -1.58 13.79
CA SER A 37 1.28 -2.50 12.65
C SER A 37 1.77 -1.89 11.34
N LEU A 38 1.51 -0.60 11.12
CA LEU A 38 1.97 0.13 9.94
C LEU A 38 3.48 0.37 9.93
N GLN A 39 4.10 0.65 11.08
CA GLN A 39 5.55 0.77 11.16
C GLN A 39 6.25 -0.57 10.93
N GLN A 40 5.73 -1.67 11.49
CA GLN A 40 6.24 -3.01 11.21
C GLN A 40 6.10 -3.35 9.71
N PHE A 41 4.95 -3.03 9.11
CA PHE A 41 4.72 -3.19 7.68
C PHE A 41 5.77 -2.48 6.84
N LEU A 42 5.97 -1.18 7.08
CA LEU A 42 6.94 -0.38 6.35
C LEU A 42 8.37 -0.89 6.53
N ALA A 43 8.74 -1.35 7.74
CA ALA A 43 10.05 -1.92 7.99
C ALA A 43 10.25 -3.20 7.16
N ARG A 44 9.26 -4.09 7.12
CA ARG A 44 9.32 -5.34 6.35
C ARG A 44 9.43 -5.11 4.85
N MET A 45 8.84 -4.04 4.31
CA MET A 45 9.00 -3.69 2.89
C MET A 45 10.45 -3.31 2.53
N GLU A 46 11.25 -2.84 3.48
CA GLU A 46 12.65 -2.42 3.25
C GLU A 46 13.66 -3.54 3.49
N LEU A 47 13.23 -4.62 4.14
CA LEU A 47 14.10 -5.75 4.50
C LEU A 47 14.11 -6.81 3.38
N PRO A 48 15.22 -7.54 3.23
CA PRO A 48 15.25 -8.70 2.36
C PRO A 48 14.45 -9.88 2.98
N PRO A 49 13.93 -10.82 2.17
CA PRO A 49 13.10 -11.92 2.68
C PRO A 49 13.74 -12.79 3.76
N HIS A 50 15.06 -12.98 3.73
CA HIS A 50 15.79 -13.79 4.73
C HIS A 50 15.89 -13.12 6.10
N GLU A 51 15.58 -11.81 6.21
CA GLU A 51 15.51 -11.06 7.46
C GLU A 51 14.06 -10.76 7.88
N GLY A 52 13.08 -11.49 7.30
CA GLY A 52 11.65 -11.30 7.58
C GLY A 52 10.99 -10.19 6.75
N GLY A 53 11.69 -9.71 5.71
CA GLY A 53 11.15 -8.77 4.75
C GLY A 53 10.06 -9.35 3.85
N ILE A 54 9.38 -8.47 3.12
CA ILE A 54 8.34 -8.81 2.16
C ILE A 54 8.70 -8.24 0.80
N ASN A 55 8.64 -9.08 -0.23
CA ASN A 55 8.96 -8.74 -1.62
C ASN A 55 7.72 -8.76 -2.53
N GLU A 56 6.55 -9.02 -1.96
CA GLU A 56 5.26 -9.01 -2.65
C GLU A 56 4.14 -8.61 -1.68
N LEU A 57 3.03 -8.11 -2.24
CA LEU A 57 1.79 -7.83 -1.53
C LEU A 57 0.64 -8.53 -2.24
N THR A 58 -0.10 -9.34 -1.50
CA THR A 58 -1.28 -10.06 -1.98
C THR A 58 -2.52 -9.45 -1.33
N PHE A 59 -3.40 -8.91 -2.17
CA PHE A 59 -4.65 -8.27 -1.82
C PHE A 59 -5.81 -9.22 -2.01
N GLU A 60 -6.64 -9.40 -0.97
CA GLU A 60 -7.88 -10.17 -1.05
C GLU A 60 -9.03 -9.24 -1.47
N VAL A 61 -9.21 -9.06 -2.79
CA VAL A 61 -10.15 -8.08 -3.37
C VAL A 61 -11.61 -8.52 -3.17
N SER A 62 -11.85 -9.82 -3.28
CA SER A 62 -13.12 -10.48 -2.94
C SER A 62 -12.84 -11.92 -2.51
N GLU A 63 -13.84 -12.64 -1.98
CA GLU A 63 -13.68 -14.06 -1.62
C GLU A 63 -13.10 -14.86 -2.79
N GLY A 64 -11.93 -15.46 -2.58
CA GLY A 64 -11.21 -16.25 -3.58
C GLY A 64 -10.52 -15.45 -4.69
N ASN A 65 -10.63 -14.12 -4.71
CA ASN A 65 -9.97 -13.26 -5.69
C ASN A 65 -8.76 -12.57 -5.06
N LEU A 66 -7.58 -13.08 -5.41
CA LEU A 66 -6.30 -12.59 -4.93
C LEU A 66 -5.57 -11.85 -6.05
N GLN A 67 -5.07 -10.66 -5.74
CA GLN A 67 -4.20 -9.91 -6.63
C GLN A 67 -2.84 -9.70 -5.96
N THR A 68 -1.77 -10.17 -6.59
CA THR A 68 -0.40 -10.08 -6.05
C THR A 68 0.44 -9.12 -6.88
N PHE A 69 1.19 -8.26 -6.21
CA PHE A 69 2.17 -7.37 -6.82
C PHE A 69 3.54 -7.55 -6.17
N PHE A 70 4.58 -7.64 -7.00
CA PHE A 70 5.96 -7.68 -6.51
C PHE A 70 6.47 -6.28 -6.15
N LEU A 71 7.22 -6.18 -5.06
CA LEU A 71 7.85 -4.97 -4.55
C LEU A 71 9.30 -4.88 -5.06
N GLN A 72 9.47 -4.81 -6.38
CA GLN A 72 10.81 -4.88 -6.99
C GLN A 72 11.63 -3.59 -6.80
N ASP A 73 10.97 -2.43 -6.63
CA ASP A 73 11.63 -1.14 -6.47
C ASP A 73 11.00 -0.28 -5.35
N THR A 74 11.18 -0.73 -4.11
CA THR A 74 10.73 0.03 -2.94
C THR A 74 11.48 1.37 -2.77
N LYS A 75 12.67 1.53 -3.38
CA LYS A 75 13.47 2.76 -3.30
C LYS A 75 12.83 3.93 -4.04
N ASN A 76 12.09 3.64 -5.10
CA ASN A 76 11.33 4.64 -5.85
C ASN A 76 9.93 4.90 -5.28
N MET A 77 9.52 4.15 -4.25
CA MET A 77 8.27 4.42 -3.54
C MET A 77 8.43 5.57 -2.53
N GLN A 78 7.45 6.48 -2.50
CA GLN A 78 7.27 7.47 -1.45
C GLN A 78 6.17 7.04 -0.49
N LYS A 79 6.31 7.48 0.77
CA LYS A 79 5.41 7.19 1.87
C LYS A 79 4.92 8.51 2.44
N LEU A 80 3.62 8.74 2.42
CA LEU A 80 2.98 9.86 3.11
C LEU A 80 2.10 9.30 4.22
N SER A 81 2.35 9.71 5.46
CA SER A 81 1.63 9.17 6.62
C SER A 81 0.91 10.26 7.41
N GLY A 82 -0.24 9.92 7.97
CA GLY A 82 -1.05 10.79 8.81
C GLY A 82 -1.69 10.01 9.96
N ARG A 83 -1.74 10.62 11.14
CA ARG A 83 -2.50 10.10 12.28
C ARG A 83 -3.90 10.69 12.25
N VAL A 84 -4.91 9.85 12.51
CA VAL A 84 -6.30 10.31 12.60
C VAL A 84 -6.68 10.44 14.08
N PRO A 85 -6.85 11.68 14.59
CA PRO A 85 -7.24 11.87 15.98
C PRO A 85 -8.72 11.51 16.20
N GLY A 86 -9.06 11.10 17.43
CA GLY A 86 -10.45 11.04 17.88
C GLY A 86 -11.30 9.88 17.35
N THR A 87 -10.70 8.79 16.87
CA THR A 87 -11.47 7.65 16.33
C THR A 87 -11.96 6.69 17.41
N ILE A 88 -13.12 6.06 17.20
CA ILE A 88 -13.66 5.00 18.07
C ILE A 88 -12.81 3.71 18.05
N TYR A 89 -11.91 3.57 17.06
CA TYR A 89 -10.99 2.44 16.91
C TYR A 89 -9.72 2.59 17.76
N GLY A 90 -9.66 3.61 18.62
CA GLY A 90 -8.55 3.94 19.50
C GLY A 90 -7.82 5.21 19.09
N LYS A 91 -6.85 5.63 19.91
CA LYS A 91 -6.06 6.86 19.71
C LYS A 91 -5.01 6.76 18.59
N ASP A 92 -4.81 5.58 18.02
CA ASP A 92 -3.64 5.26 17.19
C ASP A 92 -3.95 4.78 15.77
N LEU A 93 -5.17 5.04 15.25
CA LEU A 93 -5.46 4.79 13.85
C LEU A 93 -4.63 5.72 12.98
N SER A 94 -3.85 5.15 12.09
CA SER A 94 -3.01 5.87 11.16
C SER A 94 -3.28 5.42 9.74
N HIS A 95 -2.91 6.29 8.82
CA HIS A 95 -3.08 6.12 7.41
C HIS A 95 -1.76 6.37 6.69
N ILE A 96 -1.49 5.59 5.65
CA ILE A 96 -0.30 5.70 4.82
C ILE A 96 -0.71 5.60 3.35
N PHE A 97 -0.27 6.58 2.56
CA PHE A 97 -0.15 6.42 1.12
C PHE A 97 1.25 5.93 0.78
N ILE A 98 1.30 4.90 -0.07
CA ILE A 98 2.51 4.47 -0.75
C ILE A 98 2.30 4.70 -2.24
N TYR A 99 3.25 5.35 -2.91
CA TYR A 99 3.13 5.63 -4.33
C TYR A 99 4.49 5.70 -5.01
N ASP A 100 4.55 5.33 -6.28
CA ASP A 100 5.75 5.46 -7.09
C ASP A 100 5.99 6.94 -7.45
N LYS A 101 7.20 7.46 -7.20
CA LYS A 101 7.57 8.87 -7.51
C LYS A 101 7.34 9.26 -8.96
N SER A 102 7.48 8.32 -9.90
CA SER A 102 7.27 8.56 -11.32
C SER A 102 5.84 9.00 -11.64
N THR A 103 4.86 8.57 -10.83
CA THR A 103 3.43 8.88 -11.01
C THR A 103 3.07 10.33 -10.66
N VAL A 104 3.93 11.03 -9.90
CA VAL A 104 3.69 12.43 -9.51
C VAL A 104 3.97 13.38 -10.67
N LYS A 105 4.90 13.02 -11.56
CA LYS A 105 5.21 13.83 -12.73
C LYS A 105 4.19 13.54 -13.81
N ILE A 106 3.33 14.51 -14.08
CA ILE A 106 2.46 14.48 -15.26
C ILE A 106 3.35 14.27 -16.49
N ASP A 107 3.07 13.21 -17.24
CA ASP A 107 3.74 12.96 -18.50
C ASP A 107 3.19 13.92 -19.57
N TYR A 108 3.94 14.99 -19.83
CA TYR A 108 3.61 15.96 -20.88
C TYR A 108 3.93 15.44 -22.29
N SER A 109 4.42 14.21 -22.47
CA SER A 109 4.80 13.72 -23.80
C SER A 109 3.63 13.15 -24.62
N ASN A 110 2.50 12.84 -23.97
CA ASN A 110 1.32 12.22 -24.61
C ASN A 110 0.18 13.19 -25.02
N TYR A 111 0.45 14.49 -25.25
CA TYR A 111 -0.56 15.42 -25.84
C TYR A 111 -0.87 15.16 -27.33
N LYS A 112 -1.01 13.90 -27.74
CA LYS A 112 -1.63 13.56 -29.02
C LYS A 112 -2.94 12.85 -28.77
N ALA A 113 -4.00 13.65 -28.65
CA ALA A 113 -5.34 13.19 -29.01
C ALA A 113 -5.31 12.87 -30.51
N THR A 114 -5.43 11.59 -30.85
CA THR A 114 -5.77 11.15 -32.20
C THR A 114 -7.06 10.37 -32.12
#